data_AF-A0A0Q7TNB6-F1
#
_entry.id   AF-A0A0Q7TNB6-F1
#
_cell.length_a   1.000
_cell.length_b   1.000
_cell.length_c   1.000
_cell.angle_alpha   90.00
_cell.angle_beta   90.00
_cell.angle_gamma   90.00
#
_symmetry.space_group_name_H-M   'P 1'
#
loop_
_entity.id
_entity.type
_entity.pdbx_description
1 polymer ?
#
loop_
_entity_poly.entity_id
_entity_poly.type
_entity_poly.pdbx_seq_one_letter_code
_entity_poly.pdbx_strand_id
1 'polypeptide(L)'
;MGFTENSPDEDVDAVDVALRFGRASLPVQVKCSGTFKVGPGRATLQLEPAWVEKWSSSFEPVYVVLVKVPSVVGDWIEGQPSSTIHKSVAFGKRFDPAVHTTSMQFTKADLLSAEVLYDWRDELYAFHERARGGAT
;
A
#
# COMPACT_ATOMS: atom_id res chain seq x y z
N MET A 1 5.21 -9.99 12.34
CA MET A 1 4.45 -9.61 11.14
C MET A 1 4.41 -10.80 10.22
N GLY A 2 3.24 -11.18 9.72
CA GLY A 2 3.09 -12.18 8.66
C GLY A 2 2.64 -11.51 7.37
N PHE A 3 3.09 -12.01 6.22
CA PHE A 3 2.70 -11.55 4.89
C PHE A 3 1.98 -12.71 4.19
N THR A 4 0.81 -12.45 3.61
CA THR A 4 0.08 -13.40 2.79
C THR A 4 -0.31 -12.69 1.50
N GLU A 5 0.15 -13.21 0.37
CA GLU A 5 -0.24 -12.75 -0.97
C GLU A 5 -1.54 -13.45 -1.36
N ASN A 6 -2.51 -12.69 -1.87
CA ASN A 6 -3.74 -13.26 -2.38
C ASN A 6 -3.48 -13.88 -3.75
N SER A 7 -4.22 -14.93 -4.10
CA SER A 7 -4.12 -15.50 -5.45
C SER A 7 -4.64 -14.49 -6.48
N PRO A 8 -4.08 -14.41 -7.70
CA PRO A 8 -4.55 -13.46 -8.74
C PRO A 8 -6.04 -13.62 -9.09
N ASP A 9 -6.61 -14.80 -8.84
CA ASP A 9 -8.02 -15.11 -9.07
C ASP A 9 -8.94 -14.72 -7.88
N GLU A 10 -8.36 -14.30 -6.75
CA GLU A 10 -9.04 -13.72 -5.57
C GLU A 10 -9.00 -12.18 -5.54
N ASP A 11 -8.48 -11.52 -6.59
CA ASP A 11 -8.40 -10.05 -6.75
C ASP A 11 -9.78 -9.36 -6.96
N VAL A 12 -10.82 -9.86 -6.31
CA VAL A 12 -12.18 -9.30 -6.35
C VAL A 12 -12.17 -7.88 -5.76
N ASP A 13 -11.37 -7.64 -4.72
CA ASP A 13 -11.36 -6.38 -3.97
C ASP A 13 -10.20 -5.44 -4.31
N ALA A 14 -9.34 -5.82 -5.28
CA ALA A 14 -8.12 -5.08 -5.58
C ALA A 14 -7.25 -4.91 -4.31
N VAL A 15 -6.91 -6.04 -3.69
CA VAL A 15 -6.09 -6.16 -2.49
C VAL A 15 -5.09 -7.27 -2.77
N ASP A 16 -3.82 -6.90 -2.99
CA ASP A 16 -2.81 -7.90 -3.37
C ASP A 16 -2.28 -8.67 -2.16
N VAL A 17 -2.25 -8.04 -0.98
CA VAL A 17 -1.58 -8.61 0.19
C VAL A 17 -2.33 -8.31 1.49
N ALA A 18 -2.26 -9.23 2.44
CA ALA A 18 -2.74 -9.04 3.80
C ALA A 18 -1.55 -8.98 4.78
N LEU A 19 -1.40 -7.86 5.49
CA LEU A 19 -0.44 -7.72 6.58
C LEU A 19 -1.05 -8.21 7.88
N ARG A 20 -0.49 -9.28 8.45
CA ARG A 20 -0.95 -9.86 9.71
C ARG A 20 -0.22 -9.24 10.90
N PHE A 21 -0.97 -8.53 11.73
CA PHE A 21 -0.51 -7.92 12.97
C PHE A 21 -0.85 -8.76 14.21
N GLY A 22 -1.03 -10.08 14.07
CA GLY A 22 -1.38 -10.98 15.18
C GLY A 22 -2.85 -10.94 15.58
N ARG A 23 -3.37 -9.76 15.96
CA ARG A 23 -4.77 -9.57 16.40
C ARG A 23 -5.75 -9.16 15.30
N ALA A 24 -5.22 -8.65 14.18
CA ALA A 24 -5.98 -8.20 13.03
C ALA A 24 -5.12 -8.35 11.77
N SER A 25 -5.78 -8.41 10.63
CA SER A 25 -5.16 -8.42 9.30
C SER A 25 -5.52 -7.14 8.59
N LEU A 26 -4.56 -6.54 7.90
CA LEU A 26 -4.78 -5.32 7.13
C LEU A 26 -4.72 -5.64 5.64
N PRO A 27 -5.78 -5.38 4.86
CA PRO A 27 -5.72 -5.44 3.41
C PRO A 27 -4.88 -4.28 2.86
N VAL A 28 -3.92 -4.61 2.00
CA VAL A 28 -3.03 -3.64 1.34
C VAL A 28 -3.01 -3.90 -0.16
N GLN A 29 -3.22 -2.85 -0.94
CA GLN A 29 -2.96 -2.86 -2.37
C GLN A 29 -1.51 -2.41 -2.63
N VAL A 30 -0.77 -3.18 -3.41
CA VAL A 30 0.58 -2.92 -3.89
C VAL A 30 0.56 -2.64 -5.40
N LYS A 31 0.79 -1.39 -5.79
CA LYS A 31 0.98 -1.04 -7.21
C LYS A 31 2.45 -0.83 -7.51
N CYS A 32 2.98 -1.59 -8.47
CA CYS A 32 4.33 -1.43 -8.99
C CYS A 32 4.31 -0.64 -10.30
N SER A 33 5.16 0.37 -10.46
CA SER A 33 5.33 1.02 -11.76
C SER A 33 6.72 1.64 -11.97
N GLY A 34 7.21 1.48 -13.21
CA GLY A 34 8.44 2.09 -13.71
C GLY A 34 8.23 3.44 -14.41
N THR A 35 6.98 3.89 -14.60
CA THR A 35 6.63 5.05 -15.45
C THR A 35 6.31 6.33 -14.69
N PHE A 36 6.42 6.35 -13.36
CA PHE A 36 6.17 7.57 -12.60
C PHE A 36 7.12 8.69 -13.01
N LYS A 37 6.55 9.81 -13.49
CA LYS A 37 7.25 11.09 -13.57
C LYS A 37 7.59 11.53 -12.16
N VAL A 38 8.85 11.32 -11.76
CA VAL A 38 9.40 11.97 -10.57
C VAL A 38 9.61 13.43 -10.94
N GLY A 39 8.56 14.23 -10.80
CA GLY A 39 8.75 15.64 -10.47
C GLY A 39 9.39 15.74 -9.08
N PRO A 40 9.85 16.92 -8.66
CA PRO A 40 10.75 17.13 -7.50
C PRO A 40 10.22 16.43 -6.23
N GLY A 41 10.66 15.20 -5.98
CA GLY A 41 10.30 14.40 -4.80
C GLY A 41 8.85 13.90 -4.71
N ARG A 42 8.10 13.79 -5.83
CA ARG A 42 6.69 13.36 -5.83
C ARG A 42 6.43 12.22 -6.81
N ALA A 43 5.64 11.23 -6.38
CA ALA A 43 5.07 10.17 -7.22
C ALA A 43 3.55 10.29 -7.26
N THR A 44 2.91 9.84 -8.34
CA THR A 44 1.46 9.97 -8.50
C THR A 44 0.88 8.71 -9.13
N LEU A 45 0.05 8.01 -8.38
CA LEU A 45 -0.77 6.90 -8.86
C LEU A 45 -2.08 7.47 -9.41
N GLN A 46 -2.37 7.23 -10.69
CA GLN A 46 -3.71 7.49 -11.22
C GLN A 46 -4.64 6.36 -10.76
N LEU A 47 -5.85 6.72 -10.32
CA LEU A 47 -6.83 5.77 -9.83
C LEU A 47 -7.85 5.46 -10.92
N GLU A 48 -8.11 4.18 -11.13
CA GLU A 48 -9.24 3.76 -11.94
C GLU A 48 -10.54 3.96 -11.13
N PRO A 49 -11.64 4.41 -11.76
CA PRO A 49 -12.92 4.58 -11.07
C PRO A 49 -13.37 3.32 -10.30
N ALA A 50 -13.11 2.14 -10.88
CA ALA A 50 -13.43 0.86 -10.25
C ALA A 50 -12.65 0.62 -8.94
N TRP A 51 -11.39 1.07 -8.84
CA TRP A 51 -10.63 0.95 -7.59
C TRP A 51 -11.19 1.87 -6.52
N VAL A 52 -11.53 3.11 -6.88
CA VAL A 52 -12.13 4.08 -5.97
C VAL A 52 -13.43 3.53 -5.41
N GLU A 53 -14.30 2.98 -6.27
CA GLU A 53 -15.57 2.38 -5.86
C GLU A 53 -15.38 1.23 -4.86
N LYS A 54 -14.48 0.28 -5.18
CA LYS A 54 -14.17 -0.86 -4.32
C LYS A 54 -13.60 -0.42 -2.98
N TRP A 55 -12.57 0.43 -2.98
CA TRP A 55 -11.90 0.84 -1.74
C TRP A 55 -12.77 1.75 -0.88
N SER A 56 -13.66 2.54 -1.48
CA SER A 56 -14.62 3.39 -0.74
C SER A 56 -15.71 2.59 -0.05
N SER A 57 -16.06 1.41 -0.58
CA SER A 57 -17.06 0.51 -0.01
C SER A 57 -16.48 -0.52 0.96
N SER A 58 -15.15 -0.54 1.14
CA SER A 58 -14.48 -1.43 2.08
C SER A 58 -14.89 -1.15 3.52
N PHE A 59 -15.19 -2.22 4.26
CA PHE A 59 -15.47 -2.16 5.70
C PHE A 59 -14.22 -1.91 6.55
N GLU A 60 -13.04 -2.13 5.98
CA GLU A 60 -11.75 -1.90 6.64
C GLU A 60 -10.96 -0.79 5.94
N PRO A 61 -10.11 -0.06 6.69
CA PRO A 61 -9.19 0.90 6.08
C PRO A 61 -8.32 0.25 5.01
N VAL A 62 -8.34 0.81 3.80
CA VAL A 62 -7.48 0.36 2.69
C VAL A 62 -6.19 1.18 2.70
N TYR A 63 -5.06 0.49 2.62
CA TYR A 63 -3.75 1.13 2.46
C TYR A 63 -3.17 0.79 1.09
N VAL A 64 -2.52 1.79 0.48
CA VAL A 64 -1.93 1.66 -0.84
C VAL A 64 -0.43 1.84 -0.72
N VAL A 65 0.30 0.81 -1.14
CA VAL A 65 1.74 0.81 -1.33
C VAL A 65 2.06 1.03 -2.80
N LEU A 66 2.85 2.05 -3.07
CA LEU A 66 3.37 2.34 -4.39
C LEU A 66 4.85 1.97 -4.45
N VAL A 67 5.19 0.96 -5.24
CA VAL A 67 6.58 0.54 -5.46
C VAL A 67 7.07 1.13 -6.77
N LYS A 68 8.10 1.97 -6.68
CA LYS A 68 8.86 2.45 -7.82
C LYS A 68 10.02 1.51 -8.08
N VAL A 69 10.14 1.09 -9.32
CA VAL A 69 11.22 0.24 -9.83
C VAL A 69 11.86 0.89 -11.06
N PRO A 70 13.08 0.50 -11.46
CA PRO A 70 13.66 0.91 -12.73
C PRO A 70 12.76 0.48 -13.90
N SER A 71 12.81 1.18 -15.03
CA SER A 71 11.99 0.84 -16.20
C SER A 71 12.44 -0.45 -16.89
N VAL A 72 13.71 -0.83 -16.74
CA VAL A 72 14.28 -2.06 -17.30
C VAL A 72 14.32 -3.12 -16.20
N VAL A 73 13.68 -4.27 -16.43
CA VAL A 73 13.56 -5.35 -15.43
C VAL A 73 14.93 -5.86 -14.96
N GLY A 74 15.90 -5.96 -15.87
CA GLY A 74 17.26 -6.37 -15.55
C GLY A 74 17.99 -5.45 -14.56
N ASP A 75 17.52 -4.21 -14.42
CA ASP A 75 18.11 -3.22 -13.51
C ASP A 75 17.47 -3.23 -12.12
N TRP A 76 16.43 -4.04 -11.89
CA TRP A 76 15.70 -4.04 -10.61
C TRP A 76 16.54 -4.55 -9.45
N ILE A 77 17.47 -5.45 -9.76
CA ILE A 77 18.29 -6.14 -8.78
C ILE A 77 19.74 -6.02 -9.21
N GLU A 78 20.58 -5.57 -8.28
CA GLU A 78 22.03 -5.62 -8.43
C GLU A 78 22.60 -6.65 -7.47
N GLY A 79 23.20 -7.70 -8.01
CA GLY A 79 23.94 -8.68 -7.23
C GLY A 79 25.31 -8.14 -6.85
N GLN A 80 25.65 -8.23 -5.57
CA GLN A 80 27.00 -7.97 -5.04
C GLN A 80 27.51 -9.23 -4.34
N PRO A 81 28.84 -9.40 -4.16
CA PRO A 81 29.41 -10.63 -3.61
C PRO A 81 28.83 -11.07 -2.25
N SER A 82 28.35 -10.14 -1.44
CA SER A 82 27.79 -10.41 -0.10
C SER A 82 26.34 -9.93 0.09
N SER A 83 25.69 -9.41 -0.95
CA SER A 83 24.36 -8.82 -0.81
C SER A 83 23.63 -8.70 -2.14
N THR A 84 22.31 -8.64 -2.06
CA THR A 84 21.44 -8.31 -3.20
C THR A 84 20.81 -6.94 -2.94
N ILE A 85 21.02 -5.99 -3.84
CA ILE A 85 20.44 -4.65 -3.74
C ILE A 85 19.19 -4.59 -4.63
N HIS A 86 18.04 -4.36 -4.01
CA HIS A 86 16.81 -4.05 -4.74
C HIS A 86 16.80 -2.56 -5.05
N LYS A 87 16.84 -2.18 -6.34
CA LYS A 87 16.84 -0.78 -6.80
C LYS A 87 15.44 -0.19 -6.82
N SER A 88 14.66 -0.43 -5.77
CA SER A 88 13.29 0.04 -5.64
C SER A 88 13.14 1.01 -4.48
N VAL A 89 12.08 1.81 -4.53
CA VAL A 89 11.62 2.60 -3.39
C VAL A 89 10.12 2.42 -3.25
N ALA A 90 9.67 2.21 -2.02
CA ALA A 90 8.26 2.03 -1.71
C ALA A 90 7.74 3.24 -0.95
N PHE A 91 6.53 3.67 -1.31
CA PHE A 91 5.74 4.63 -0.57
C PHE A 91 4.48 3.94 -0.08
N GLY A 92 3.96 4.33 1.07
CA GLY A 92 2.73 3.77 1.61
C GLY A 92 1.90 4.85 2.27
N LYS A 93 0.59 4.87 1.98
CA LYS A 93 -0.36 5.67 2.74
C LYS A 93 -1.78 5.11 2.68
N ARG A 94 -2.61 5.56 3.61
CA ARG A 94 -4.03 5.22 3.66
C ARG A 94 -4.81 5.84 2.50
N PHE A 95 -5.72 5.08 1.91
CA PHE A 95 -6.72 5.58 0.99
C PHE A 95 -7.80 6.36 1.76
N ASP A 96 -8.25 7.46 1.18
CA ASP A 96 -9.26 8.34 1.76
C ASP A 96 -10.21 8.75 0.63
N PRO A 97 -11.47 8.26 0.62
CA PRO A 97 -12.40 8.52 -0.46
C PRO A 97 -12.81 9.99 -0.58
N ALA A 98 -12.66 10.80 0.47
CA ALA A 98 -12.96 12.23 0.42
C ALA A 98 -11.89 13.02 -0.35
N VAL A 99 -10.66 12.50 -0.42
CA VAL A 99 -9.50 13.19 -1.03
C VAL A 99 -9.06 12.50 -2.32
N HIS A 100 -9.12 11.18 -2.38
CA HIS A 100 -8.51 10.36 -3.42
C HIS A 100 -9.55 9.88 -4.45
N THR A 101 -10.05 10.81 -5.26
CA THR A 101 -11.10 10.52 -6.26
C THR A 101 -10.56 10.12 -7.62
N THR A 102 -9.40 10.64 -8.02
CA THR A 102 -8.81 10.40 -9.35
C THR A 102 -7.34 10.04 -9.31
N SER A 103 -6.62 10.44 -8.26
CA SER A 103 -5.21 10.12 -8.10
C SER A 103 -4.78 10.14 -6.64
N MET A 104 -3.69 9.44 -6.34
CA MET A 104 -2.98 9.52 -5.06
C MET A 104 -1.58 10.07 -5.29
N GLN A 105 -1.24 11.13 -4.57
CA GLN A 105 0.11 11.69 -4.57
C GLN A 105 0.91 11.14 -3.38
N PHE A 106 2.16 10.78 -3.62
CA PHE A 106 3.11 10.29 -2.63
C PHE A 106 4.34 11.19 -2.64
N THR A 107 4.88 11.43 -1.46
CA THR A 107 6.00 12.31 -1.18
C THR A 107 7.04 11.57 -0.33
N LYS A 108 8.15 12.23 -0.01
CA LYS A 108 9.15 11.68 0.91
C LYS A 108 8.59 11.35 2.31
N ALA A 109 7.54 12.05 2.75
CA ALA A 109 6.87 11.75 4.02
C ALA A 109 6.13 10.40 4.01
N ASP A 110 5.79 9.91 2.82
CA ASP A 110 5.08 8.66 2.62
C ASP A 110 6.04 7.49 2.37
N LEU A 111 7.36 7.65 2.60
CA LEU A 111 8.32 6.57 2.42
C LEU A 111 7.96 5.40 3.34
N LEU A 112 7.84 4.21 2.77
CA LEU A 112 7.50 3.02 3.53
C LEU A 112 8.69 2.59 4.39
N SER A 113 8.49 2.60 5.70
CA SER A 113 9.44 2.12 6.69
C SER A 113 8.77 1.16 7.68
N ALA A 114 9.54 0.57 8.58
CA ALA A 114 8.98 -0.29 9.62
C ALA A 114 8.05 0.49 10.56
N GLU A 115 8.38 1.75 10.85
CA GLU A 115 7.60 2.67 11.67
C GLU A 115 6.21 2.90 11.08
N VAL A 116 6.14 3.15 9.77
CA VAL A 116 4.85 3.31 9.05
C VAL A 116 3.97 2.07 9.21
N LEU A 117 4.54 0.87 9.18
CA LEU A 117 3.78 -0.36 9.39
C LEU A 117 3.27 -0.51 10.84
N TYR A 118 3.99 0.02 11.83
CA TYR A 118 3.52 0.06 13.21
C TYR A 118 2.40 1.09 13.39
N ASP A 119 2.47 2.24 12.72
CA ASP A 119 1.39 3.23 12.73
C ASP A 119 0.11 2.63 12.14
N TRP A 120 0.20 1.91 11.01
CA TRP A 120 -0.97 1.25 10.39
C TRP A 120 -1.59 0.18 11.28
N ARG A 121 -0.76 -0.57 12.02
CA ARG A 121 -1.25 -1.53 13.02
C ARG A 121 -2.08 -0.81 14.09
N ASP A 122 -1.56 0.28 14.63
CA ASP A 122 -2.19 0.99 15.73
C ASP A 122 -3.50 1.66 15.27
N GLU A 123 -3.53 2.21 14.05
CA GLU A 123 -4.76 2.67 13.39
C GLU A 123 -5.79 1.55 13.22
N LEU A 124 -5.38 0.37 12.75
CA LEU A 124 -6.26 -0.78 12.56
C LEU A 124 -6.86 -1.25 13.88
N TYR A 125 -6.06 -1.33 14.94
CA TYR A 125 -6.56 -1.70 16.27
C TYR A 125 -7.57 -0.67 16.79
N ALA A 126 -7.24 0.62 16.70
CA ALA A 126 -8.15 1.68 17.09
C ALA A 126 -9.46 1.66 16.28
N PHE A 127 -9.39 1.33 14.98
CA PHE A 127 -10.56 1.16 14.13
C PHE A 127 -11.49 0.05 14.64
N HIS A 128 -10.96 -1.14 14.91
CA HIS A 128 -11.76 -2.25 15.43
C HIS A 128 -12.28 -2.01 16.85
N GLU A 129 -11.53 -1.33 17.70
CA GLU A 129 -11.97 -0.96 19.05
C GLU A 129 -13.17 -0.01 19.01
N ARG A 130 -13.14 1.01 18.14
CA ARG A 130 -14.27 1.92 17.93
C ARG A 130 -15.50 1.19 17.37
N ALA A 131 -15.29 0.29 16.41
CA ALA A 131 -16.38 -0.51 15.85
C ALA A 131 -17.05 -1.40 16.90
N ARG A 132 -16.28 -1.94 17.85
CA ARG A 132 -16.81 -2.72 18.99
C ARG A 132 -17.48 -1.87 20.05
N GLY A 133 -16.97 -0.66 20.30
CA GLY A 133 -17.52 0.27 21.28
C GLY A 133 -18.80 1.00 20.85
N GLY A 134 -19.13 0.99 19.56
CA GLY A 134 -20.36 1.60 19.01
C GLY A 134 -21.59 0.68 18.98
N ALA A 135 -21.49 -0.55 19.51
CA ALA A 135 -22.54 -1.56 19.49
C ALA A 135 -23.40 -1.59 20.78
N THR A 136 -23.69 -0.42 21.37
CA THR A 136 -24.58 -0.26 22.54
C THR A 136 -25.80 0.58 22.21
#